data_AF-A0A7C7PFQ2-F1
#
_entry.id   AF-A0A7C7PFQ2-F1
#
_cell.length_a   1.000
_cell.length_b   1.000
_cell.length_c   1.000
_cell.angle_alpha   90.00
_cell.angle_beta   90.00
_cell.angle_gamma   90.00
#
_symmetry.space_group_name_H-M   'P 1'
#
loop_
_entity.id
_entity.type
_entity.pdbx_description
1 polymer ?
#
loop_
_entity_poly.entity_id
_entity_poly.type
_entity_poly.pdbx_seq_one_letter_code
_entity_poly.pdbx_strand_id
1 'polypeptide(L)'
;WWAYYELGWGGWWFWDPVENVSFMPWLLGTALLHSAIVVEKRDALKVWTVLLAILTFSLSLMGTFIVRSGLLTSVHAFATDPERGFFILVLLLITIGGSLLLFALRAPVLKPGGLFAPISREGGMVLNNLFLAAGCATVFLGTLYPLFLEALDGSKVSVGPPFYNVTFVPLMVPLIFVMALGPLMPWKRADLAGIFARLKLAALGALTVAAITLYLREGWPVLPAAAMGLAAWLLVASLVEWGERIKLFRAPLGDSWRRARNLPRAAHGMTLAHAGMAIAVAGMIGASVWNLEEVRNLRPGESMQVAGYDYRFDGVEQIQGPNYLADRAQITVTRNGNPVAVLTPEKRLYPVQNMPTTEAAIHTNWIVDLYAVIGDSDGRGGWAVRIFHEPLVPWIWIGCIVMVLGGLVSLSDRRLRIGAPSRKAKAVPAGGHPAAAE
;
A
#
# COMPACT_ATOMS: atom_id res chain seq x y z
N TRP A 1 -4.14 7.77 -5.36
CA TRP A 1 -3.52 8.86 -6.13
C TRP A 1 -4.56 9.64 -6.92
N TRP A 2 -5.20 9.07 -7.96
CA TRP A 2 -6.21 9.79 -8.76
C TRP A 2 -7.28 10.49 -7.91
N ALA A 3 -7.93 9.74 -7.02
CA ALA A 3 -8.96 10.25 -6.11
C ALA A 3 -8.50 11.45 -5.25
N TYR A 4 -7.21 11.47 -4.89
CA TYR A 4 -6.64 12.54 -4.08
C TYR A 4 -6.64 13.88 -4.83
N TYR A 5 -6.40 13.86 -6.14
CA TYR A 5 -6.38 15.06 -6.99
C TYR A 5 -7.80 15.49 -7.43
N GLU A 6 -8.71 14.54 -7.56
CA GLU A 6 -9.92 14.71 -8.39
C GLU A 6 -11.22 14.78 -7.57
N LEU A 7 -11.20 14.29 -6.34
CA LEU A 7 -12.39 14.28 -5.49
C LEU A 7 -12.44 15.43 -4.48
N GLY A 8 -11.35 16.17 -4.28
CA GLY A 8 -11.35 17.40 -3.49
C GLY A 8 -11.59 17.25 -1.98
N TRP A 9 -11.54 16.04 -1.44
CA TRP A 9 -11.92 15.75 -0.04
C TRP A 9 -10.74 15.68 0.93
N GLY A 10 -9.50 15.86 0.44
CA GLY A 10 -8.28 15.95 1.25
C GLY A 10 -7.72 14.63 1.79
N GLY A 11 -8.47 13.52 1.74
CA GLY A 11 -7.96 12.24 2.24
C GLY A 11 -7.37 11.30 1.19
N TRP A 12 -6.51 10.40 1.64
CA TRP A 12 -5.76 9.47 0.77
C TRP A 12 -6.49 8.14 0.51
N TRP A 13 -7.49 7.77 1.32
CA TRP A 13 -8.27 6.53 1.22
C TRP A 13 -9.63 6.63 1.92
N PHE A 14 -10.72 6.34 1.21
CA PHE A 14 -12.10 6.56 1.66
C PHE A 14 -12.83 5.28 2.11
N TRP A 15 -12.26 4.09 1.89
CA TRP A 15 -12.94 2.80 2.11
C TRP A 15 -14.22 2.64 1.29
N ASP A 16 -14.28 3.25 0.10
CA ASP A 16 -15.43 3.10 -0.78
C ASP A 16 -15.44 1.71 -1.45
N PRO A 17 -16.60 1.22 -1.94
CA PRO A 17 -16.69 -0.11 -2.56
C PRO A 17 -15.67 -0.39 -3.66
N VAL A 18 -15.35 0.60 -4.50
CA VAL A 18 -14.42 0.44 -5.62
C VAL A 18 -12.97 0.39 -5.15
N GLU A 19 -12.58 1.28 -4.23
CA GLU A 19 -11.30 1.17 -3.52
C GLU A 19 -11.15 -0.21 -2.86
N ASN A 20 -12.18 -0.67 -2.15
CA ASN A 20 -12.16 -1.94 -1.43
C ASN A 20 -11.95 -3.14 -2.38
N VAL A 21 -12.72 -3.25 -3.47
CA VAL A 21 -12.56 -4.36 -4.42
C VAL A 21 -11.23 -4.29 -5.18
N SER A 22 -10.67 -3.09 -5.36
CA SER A 22 -9.32 -2.94 -5.92
C SER A 22 -8.23 -3.40 -4.95
N PHE A 23 -8.46 -3.30 -3.63
CA PHE A 23 -7.50 -3.64 -2.58
C PHE A 23 -7.44 -5.13 -2.26
N MET A 24 -8.58 -5.84 -2.25
CA MET A 24 -8.66 -7.26 -1.88
C MET A 24 -7.69 -8.18 -2.64
N PRO A 25 -7.52 -8.06 -3.99
CA PRO A 25 -6.55 -8.86 -4.73
C PRO A 25 -5.10 -8.63 -4.29
N TRP A 26 -4.74 -7.42 -3.85
CA TRP A 26 -3.38 -7.14 -3.37
C TRP A 26 -3.08 -7.85 -2.05
N LEU A 27 -4.07 -7.98 -1.16
CA LEU A 27 -3.92 -8.72 0.09
C LEU A 27 -3.65 -10.20 -0.16
N LEU A 28 -4.50 -10.86 -0.97
CA LEU A 28 -4.31 -12.28 -1.30
C LEU A 28 -3.11 -12.52 -2.21
N GLY A 29 -2.82 -11.60 -3.13
CA GLY A 29 -1.65 -11.64 -4.00
C GLY A 29 -0.34 -11.55 -3.19
N THR A 30 -0.31 -10.72 -2.16
CA THR A 30 0.83 -10.66 -1.23
C THR A 30 0.97 -11.97 -0.45
N ALA A 31 -0.13 -12.54 0.05
CA ALA A 31 -0.11 -13.86 0.70
C ALA A 31 0.36 -14.96 -0.26
N LEU A 32 -0.07 -14.90 -1.53
CA LEU A 32 0.31 -15.83 -2.59
C LEU A 32 1.81 -15.83 -2.83
N LEU A 33 2.41 -14.64 -3.00
CA LEU A 33 3.86 -14.52 -3.23
C LEU A 33 4.67 -15.08 -2.06
N HIS A 34 4.24 -14.85 -0.82
CA HIS A 34 4.91 -15.41 0.36
C HIS A 34 4.72 -16.93 0.44
N SER A 35 3.51 -17.43 0.15
CA SER A 35 3.20 -18.86 0.10
C SER A 35 4.04 -19.59 -0.96
N ALA A 36 4.21 -18.99 -2.13
CA ALA A 36 4.99 -19.56 -3.23
C ALA A 36 6.46 -19.80 -2.83
N ILE A 37 7.05 -18.91 -2.02
CA ILE A 37 8.41 -19.10 -1.49
C ILE A 37 8.47 -20.33 -0.58
N VAL A 38 7.44 -20.58 0.24
CA VAL A 38 7.38 -21.76 1.10
C VAL A 38 7.27 -23.03 0.26
N VAL A 39 6.47 -23.02 -0.80
CA VAL A 39 6.40 -24.13 -1.77
C VAL A 39 7.77 -24.39 -2.39
N GLU A 40 8.43 -23.35 -2.93
CA GLU A 40 9.72 -23.46 -3.60
C GLU A 40 10.82 -24.00 -2.67
N LYS A 41 10.85 -23.57 -1.40
CA LYS A 41 11.93 -23.91 -0.47
C LYS A 41 11.68 -25.16 0.37
N ARG A 42 10.42 -25.46 0.67
CA ARG A 42 10.05 -26.47 1.70
C ARG A 42 9.05 -27.51 1.20
N ASP A 43 8.59 -27.39 -0.04
CA ASP A 43 7.58 -28.26 -0.63
C ASP A 43 6.24 -28.28 0.14
N ALA A 44 6.00 -27.30 1.02
CA ALA A 44 4.82 -27.17 1.87
C ALA A 44 3.83 -26.13 1.33
N LEU A 45 2.58 -26.15 1.80
CA LEU A 45 1.50 -25.19 1.45
C LEU A 45 1.06 -25.17 -0.02
N LYS A 46 1.28 -26.25 -0.80
CA LYS A 46 0.89 -26.33 -2.22
C LYS A 46 -0.58 -26.02 -2.44
N VAL A 47 -1.46 -26.74 -1.72
CA VAL A 47 -2.92 -26.58 -1.81
C VAL A 47 -3.33 -25.14 -1.50
N TRP A 48 -2.80 -24.57 -0.41
CA TRP A 48 -3.05 -23.19 0.00
C TRP A 48 -2.59 -22.17 -1.05
N THR A 49 -1.42 -22.39 -1.66
CA THR A 49 -0.86 -21.51 -2.68
C THR A 49 -1.73 -21.50 -3.94
N VAL A 50 -2.19 -22.68 -4.38
CA VAL A 50 -3.11 -22.77 -5.53
C VAL A 50 -4.44 -22.08 -5.22
N LEU A 51 -4.99 -22.28 -4.02
CA LEU A 51 -6.23 -21.61 -3.60
C LEU A 51 -6.05 -20.09 -3.59
N LEU A 52 -4.96 -19.57 -3.03
CA LEU A 52 -4.66 -18.13 -3.05
C LEU A 52 -4.53 -17.59 -4.47
N ALA A 53 -3.96 -18.34 -5.41
CA ALA A 53 -3.87 -17.93 -6.81
C ALA A 53 -5.26 -17.80 -7.45
N ILE A 54 -6.11 -18.80 -7.24
CA ILE A 54 -7.50 -18.78 -7.72
C ILE A 54 -8.26 -17.60 -7.11
N LEU A 55 -8.18 -17.42 -5.80
CA LEU A 55 -8.90 -16.34 -5.11
C LEU A 55 -8.40 -14.95 -5.51
N THR A 56 -7.08 -14.76 -5.64
CA THR A 56 -6.49 -13.49 -6.08
C THR A 56 -7.02 -13.08 -7.46
N PHE A 57 -7.00 -14.02 -8.41
CA PHE A 57 -7.53 -13.76 -9.75
C PHE A 57 -9.05 -13.56 -9.74
N SER A 58 -9.78 -14.37 -8.97
CA SER A 58 -11.24 -14.27 -8.82
C SER A 58 -11.66 -12.91 -8.29
N LEU A 59 -10.97 -12.38 -7.28
CA LEU A 59 -11.26 -11.06 -6.71
C LEU A 59 -10.96 -9.93 -7.71
N SER A 60 -9.93 -10.08 -8.55
CA SER A 60 -9.64 -9.08 -9.60
C SER A 60 -10.77 -9.01 -10.64
N LEU A 61 -11.36 -10.15 -11.01
CA LEU A 61 -12.53 -10.19 -11.89
C LEU A 61 -13.79 -9.68 -11.19
N MET A 62 -13.97 -10.01 -9.91
CA MET A 62 -15.10 -9.51 -9.10
C MET A 62 -15.10 -7.98 -9.03
N GLY A 63 -13.93 -7.35 -8.90
CA GLY A 63 -13.84 -5.88 -8.93
C GLY A 63 -14.39 -5.29 -10.24
N THR A 64 -14.14 -5.94 -11.38
CA THR A 64 -14.74 -5.53 -12.66
C THR A 64 -16.26 -5.59 -12.63
N PHE A 65 -16.83 -6.65 -12.05
CA PHE A 65 -18.28 -6.79 -11.91
C PHE A 65 -18.89 -5.71 -11.02
N ILE A 66 -18.31 -5.46 -9.85
CA ILE A 66 -18.84 -4.48 -8.89
C ILE A 66 -18.82 -3.06 -9.49
N VAL A 67 -17.75 -2.68 -10.18
CA VAL A 67 -17.62 -1.35 -10.80
C VAL A 67 -18.59 -1.14 -11.97
N ARG A 68 -18.95 -2.21 -12.71
CA ARG A 68 -19.76 -2.10 -13.95
C ARG A 68 -21.23 -2.44 -13.80
N SER A 69 -21.58 -3.25 -12.80
CA SER A 69 -22.96 -3.72 -12.58
C SER A 69 -23.90 -2.63 -12.05
N GLY A 70 -23.37 -1.58 -11.41
CA GLY A 70 -24.17 -0.56 -10.75
C GLY A 70 -24.84 -1.04 -9.45
N LEU A 71 -24.46 -2.20 -8.93
CA LEU A 71 -25.02 -2.77 -7.71
C LEU A 71 -24.66 -1.98 -6.44
N LEU A 72 -23.50 -1.34 -6.42
CA LEU A 72 -23.03 -0.53 -5.30
C LEU A 72 -22.83 0.92 -5.75
N THR A 73 -23.27 1.87 -4.94
CA THR A 73 -22.98 3.28 -5.15
C THR A 73 -21.52 3.57 -4.80
N SER A 74 -20.80 4.21 -5.71
CA SER A 74 -19.41 4.63 -5.50
C SER A 74 -19.09 5.88 -6.31
N VAL A 75 -18.27 6.75 -5.73
CA VAL A 75 -17.70 7.93 -6.40
C VAL A 75 -16.72 7.58 -7.52
N HIS A 76 -16.23 6.34 -7.54
CA HIS A 76 -15.31 5.81 -8.55
C HIS A 76 -16.00 4.95 -9.61
N ALA A 77 -17.32 4.79 -9.54
CA ALA A 77 -18.06 4.01 -10.53
C ALA A 77 -18.30 4.84 -11.80
N PHE A 78 -17.84 4.33 -12.94
CA PHE A 78 -18.03 4.97 -14.25
C PHE A 78 -18.82 4.05 -15.19
N ALA A 79 -19.86 4.59 -15.83
CA ALA A 79 -20.68 3.92 -16.83
C ALA A 79 -21.26 2.57 -16.35
N THR A 80 -22.34 2.65 -15.57
CA THR A 80 -23.16 1.51 -15.16
C THR A 80 -24.00 1.01 -16.34
N ASP A 81 -23.82 -0.25 -16.70
CA ASP A 81 -24.55 -0.90 -17.79
C ASP A 81 -24.97 -2.31 -17.32
N PRO A 82 -26.24 -2.51 -16.95
CA PRO A 82 -26.74 -3.78 -16.44
C PRO A 82 -26.53 -4.96 -17.40
N GLU A 83 -26.57 -4.74 -18.73
CA GLU A 83 -26.37 -5.81 -19.71
C GLU A 83 -24.92 -6.33 -19.67
N ARG A 84 -23.95 -5.41 -19.54
CA ARG A 84 -22.53 -5.79 -19.35
C ARG A 84 -22.33 -6.50 -18.01
N GLY A 85 -23.04 -6.05 -16.97
CA GLY A 85 -23.03 -6.70 -15.65
C GLY A 85 -23.39 -8.18 -15.74
N PHE A 86 -24.43 -8.53 -16.50
CA PHE A 86 -24.84 -9.92 -16.70
C PHE A 86 -23.77 -10.77 -17.40
N PHE A 87 -23.17 -10.27 -18.49
CA PHE A 87 -22.10 -10.99 -19.17
C PHE A 87 -20.90 -11.26 -18.25
N ILE A 88 -20.50 -10.25 -17.46
CA ILE A 88 -19.42 -10.40 -16.48
C ILE A 88 -19.81 -11.42 -15.40
N LEU A 89 -21.06 -11.45 -14.95
CA LEU A 89 -21.54 -12.43 -13.97
C LEU A 89 -21.41 -13.87 -14.50
N VAL A 90 -21.80 -14.13 -15.75
CA VAL A 90 -21.63 -15.44 -16.38
C VAL A 90 -20.15 -15.81 -16.48
N LEU A 91 -19.29 -14.86 -16.87
CA LEU A 91 -17.84 -15.06 -16.90
C LEU A 91 -17.29 -15.41 -15.50
N LEU A 92 -17.76 -14.73 -14.46
CA LEU A 92 -17.37 -15.00 -13.07
C LEU A 92 -17.81 -16.41 -12.63
N LEU A 93 -19.04 -16.80 -12.93
CA LEU A 93 -19.55 -18.15 -12.60
C LEU A 93 -18.71 -19.25 -13.24
N ILE A 94 -18.38 -19.11 -14.53
CA ILE A 94 -17.55 -20.08 -15.25
C ILE A 94 -16.12 -20.08 -14.69
N THR A 95 -15.53 -18.91 -14.53
CA THR A 95 -14.10 -18.80 -14.18
C THR A 95 -13.84 -19.13 -12.72
N ILE A 96 -14.61 -18.57 -11.79
CA ILE A 96 -14.49 -18.81 -10.36
C ILE A 96 -15.04 -20.20 -10.02
N GLY A 97 -16.26 -20.50 -10.45
CA GLY A 97 -16.89 -21.80 -10.19
C GLY A 97 -16.10 -22.95 -10.80
N GLY A 98 -15.67 -22.82 -12.07
CA GLY A 98 -14.87 -23.82 -12.75
C GLY A 98 -13.49 -24.02 -12.13
N SER A 99 -12.79 -22.94 -11.74
CA SER A 99 -11.47 -23.07 -11.10
C SER A 99 -11.56 -23.64 -9.68
N LEU A 100 -12.56 -23.27 -8.88
CA LEU A 100 -12.80 -23.85 -7.55
C LEU A 100 -13.26 -25.31 -7.63
N LEU A 101 -14.09 -25.67 -8.61
CA LEU A 101 -14.46 -27.07 -8.87
C LEU A 101 -13.23 -27.90 -9.24
N LEU A 102 -12.43 -27.41 -10.20
CA LEU A 102 -11.18 -28.09 -10.58
C LEU A 102 -10.23 -28.23 -9.39
N PHE A 103 -10.12 -27.19 -8.57
CA PHE A 103 -9.35 -27.22 -7.33
C PHE A 103 -9.88 -28.29 -6.38
N ALA A 104 -11.18 -28.34 -6.11
CA ALA A 104 -11.79 -29.34 -5.23
C ALA A 104 -11.52 -30.78 -5.73
N LEU A 105 -11.59 -31.01 -7.04
CA LEU A 105 -11.33 -32.32 -7.66
C LEU A 105 -9.85 -32.72 -7.64
N ARG A 106 -8.93 -31.76 -7.73
CA ARG A 106 -7.48 -32.01 -7.86
C ARG A 106 -6.69 -31.83 -6.56
N ALA A 107 -7.21 -31.10 -5.59
CA ALA A 107 -6.54 -30.83 -4.32
C ALA A 107 -6.09 -32.11 -3.58
N PRO A 108 -6.86 -33.22 -3.54
CA PRO A 108 -6.42 -34.46 -2.90
C PRO A 108 -5.17 -35.10 -3.54
N VAL A 109 -4.92 -34.83 -4.83
CA VAL A 109 -3.73 -35.34 -5.56
C VAL A 109 -2.46 -34.58 -5.15
N LEU A 110 -2.61 -33.35 -4.64
CA LEU A 110 -1.50 -32.54 -4.15
C LEU A 110 -1.07 -33.04 -2.77
N LYS A 111 -0.10 -33.95 -2.74
CA LYS A 111 0.44 -34.49 -1.48
C LYS A 111 0.90 -33.33 -0.56
N PRO A 112 0.46 -33.31 0.72
CA PRO A 112 1.00 -32.37 1.69
C PRO A 112 2.50 -32.65 1.87
N GLY A 113 3.32 -31.60 1.77
CA GLY A 113 4.77 -31.70 1.90
C GLY A 113 5.30 -31.45 3.31
N GLY A 114 6.54 -30.96 3.40
CA GLY A 114 7.38 -31.04 4.59
C GLY A 114 6.81 -30.50 5.91
N LEU A 115 7.05 -31.23 6.99
CA LEU A 115 6.75 -30.82 8.37
C LEU A 115 7.66 -29.67 8.83
N PHE A 116 7.10 -28.77 9.64
CA PHE A 116 7.82 -27.65 10.26
C PHE A 116 7.24 -27.36 11.66
N ALA A 117 8.05 -26.81 12.56
CA ALA A 117 7.57 -26.37 13.86
C ALA A 117 6.78 -25.06 13.72
N PRO A 118 5.73 -24.81 14.54
CA PRO A 118 4.97 -23.55 14.47
C PRO A 118 5.84 -22.30 14.63
N ILE A 119 6.88 -22.38 15.46
CA ILE A 119 7.89 -21.33 15.61
C ILE A 119 9.00 -21.59 14.58
N SER A 120 8.80 -21.09 13.36
CA SER A 120 9.75 -21.16 12.26
C SER A 120 9.43 -20.10 11.20
N ARG A 121 10.30 -19.95 10.19
CA ARG A 121 9.99 -19.10 9.03
C ARG A 121 8.71 -19.55 8.32
N GLU A 122 8.48 -20.85 8.16
CA GLU A 122 7.24 -21.39 7.60
C GLU A 122 6.03 -20.96 8.43
N GLY A 123 6.08 -21.12 9.75
CA GLY A 123 4.99 -20.71 10.64
C GLY A 123 4.72 -19.20 10.60
N GLY A 124 5.77 -18.38 10.53
CA GLY A 124 5.63 -16.93 10.32
C GLY A 124 4.96 -16.58 8.99
N MET A 125 5.28 -17.30 7.91
CA MET A 125 4.62 -17.11 6.61
C MET A 125 3.15 -17.57 6.62
N VAL A 126 2.83 -18.64 7.34
CA VAL A 126 1.44 -19.08 7.55
C VAL A 126 0.66 -18.01 8.32
N LEU A 127 1.23 -17.45 9.38
CA LEU A 127 0.59 -16.42 10.18
C LEU A 127 0.40 -15.12 9.37
N ASN A 128 1.39 -14.73 8.56
CA ASN A 128 1.27 -13.65 7.59
C ASN A 128 0.09 -13.87 6.64
N ASN A 129 0.01 -15.05 6.04
CA ASN A 129 -1.05 -15.39 5.09
C ASN A 129 -2.42 -15.41 5.76
N LEU A 130 -2.49 -15.86 7.02
CA LEU A 130 -3.73 -15.84 7.80
C LEU A 130 -4.22 -14.40 8.02
N PHE A 131 -3.36 -13.49 8.46
CA PHE A 131 -3.75 -12.09 8.66
C PHE A 131 -4.15 -11.38 7.37
N LEU A 132 -3.42 -11.62 6.27
CA LEU A 132 -3.76 -11.05 4.96
C LEU A 132 -5.10 -11.61 4.44
N ALA A 133 -5.33 -12.92 4.58
CA ALA A 133 -6.59 -13.55 4.19
C ALA A 133 -7.77 -13.10 5.06
N ALA A 134 -7.56 -12.98 6.38
CA ALA A 134 -8.55 -12.45 7.32
C ALA A 134 -8.88 -10.99 6.99
N GLY A 135 -7.87 -10.14 6.76
CA GLY A 135 -8.06 -8.76 6.33
C GLY A 135 -8.84 -8.67 5.02
N CYS A 136 -8.51 -9.51 4.04
CA CYS A 136 -9.27 -9.59 2.79
C CYS A 136 -10.73 -10.01 3.03
N ALA A 137 -10.96 -10.99 3.89
CA ALA A 137 -12.31 -11.45 4.23
C ALA A 137 -13.11 -10.35 4.95
N THR A 138 -12.50 -9.59 5.88
CA THR A 138 -13.11 -8.44 6.54
C THR A 138 -13.52 -7.38 5.52
N VAL A 139 -12.64 -7.03 4.59
CA VAL A 139 -12.94 -6.03 3.55
C VAL A 139 -14.04 -6.53 2.62
N PHE A 140 -13.96 -7.79 2.19
CA PHE A 140 -14.96 -8.45 1.34
C PHE A 140 -16.35 -8.47 2.00
N LEU A 141 -16.43 -8.89 3.25
CA LEU A 141 -17.68 -8.93 4.01
C LEU A 141 -18.25 -7.53 4.17
N GLY A 142 -17.45 -6.55 4.59
CA GLY A 142 -17.92 -5.16 4.72
C GLY A 142 -18.47 -4.59 3.41
N THR A 143 -17.80 -4.88 2.28
CA THR A 143 -18.21 -4.36 0.97
C THR A 143 -19.49 -5.01 0.46
N LEU A 144 -19.67 -6.32 0.66
CA LEU A 144 -20.86 -7.03 0.15
C LEU A 144 -22.03 -7.05 1.15
N TYR A 145 -21.80 -6.73 2.42
CA TYR A 145 -22.83 -6.73 3.46
C TYR A 145 -24.08 -5.91 3.09
N PRO A 146 -23.96 -4.68 2.54
CA PRO A 146 -25.13 -3.95 2.04
C PRO A 146 -25.97 -4.72 1.02
N LEU A 147 -25.34 -5.42 0.07
CA LEU A 147 -26.03 -6.20 -0.95
C LEU A 147 -26.77 -7.39 -0.36
N PHE A 148 -26.19 -8.03 0.67
CA PHE A 148 -26.85 -9.13 1.37
C PHE A 148 -28.10 -8.66 2.12
N LEU A 149 -28.04 -7.52 2.82
CA LEU A 149 -29.22 -6.97 3.50
C LEU A 149 -30.30 -6.51 2.53
N GLU A 150 -29.93 -5.81 1.46
CA GLU A 150 -30.87 -5.38 0.43
C GLU A 150 -31.59 -6.58 -0.20
N ALA A 151 -30.89 -7.70 -0.43
CA ALA A 151 -31.49 -8.92 -0.97
C ALA A 151 -32.39 -9.67 0.02
N LEU A 152 -32.16 -9.55 1.33
CA LEU A 152 -32.91 -10.26 2.37
C LEU A 152 -34.19 -9.53 2.80
N ASP A 153 -34.08 -8.23 3.07
CA ASP A 153 -35.18 -7.44 3.63
C ASP A 153 -35.39 -6.07 2.95
N GLY A 154 -34.60 -5.75 1.92
CA GLY A 154 -34.68 -4.48 1.19
C GLY A 154 -33.98 -3.30 1.87
N SER A 155 -33.30 -3.52 3.00
CA SER A 155 -32.61 -2.46 3.73
C SER A 155 -31.39 -1.93 2.97
N LYS A 156 -31.37 -0.61 2.74
CA LYS A 156 -30.21 0.08 2.17
C LYS A 156 -29.33 0.63 3.27
N VAL A 157 -28.24 -0.07 3.57
CA VAL A 157 -27.20 0.39 4.50
C VAL A 157 -25.92 0.74 3.76
N SER A 158 -25.08 1.57 4.37
CA SER A 158 -23.71 1.79 3.90
C SER A 158 -22.71 1.39 4.97
N VAL A 159 -21.61 0.78 4.56
CA VAL A 159 -20.50 0.42 5.44
C VAL A 159 -19.33 1.34 5.08
N GLY A 160 -19.01 2.26 6.00
CA GLY A 160 -17.97 3.27 5.78
C GLY A 160 -16.71 3.05 6.64
N PRO A 161 -15.79 4.03 6.63
CA PRO A 161 -14.52 3.98 7.36
C PRO A 161 -14.58 3.51 8.82
N PRO A 162 -15.60 3.85 9.65
CA PRO A 162 -15.65 3.40 11.04
C PRO A 162 -15.58 1.88 11.18
N PHE A 163 -16.30 1.12 10.34
CA PHE A 163 -16.28 -0.35 10.38
C PHE A 163 -14.89 -0.90 10.03
N TYR A 164 -14.30 -0.43 8.93
CA TYR A 164 -13.01 -0.92 8.47
C TYR A 164 -11.89 -0.54 9.42
N ASN A 165 -11.90 0.68 9.98
CA ASN A 165 -10.88 1.12 10.92
C ASN A 165 -10.87 0.29 12.21
N VAL A 166 -12.04 -0.11 12.75
CA VAL A 166 -12.11 -0.92 13.98
C VAL A 166 -11.92 -2.42 13.75
N THR A 167 -12.01 -2.90 12.50
CA THR A 167 -11.88 -4.33 12.18
C THR A 167 -10.57 -4.66 11.47
N PHE A 168 -10.19 -3.91 10.44
CA PHE A 168 -9.01 -4.16 9.62
C PHE A 168 -7.71 -3.73 10.30
N VAL A 169 -7.67 -2.53 10.90
CA VAL A 169 -6.44 -2.01 11.52
C VAL A 169 -5.92 -2.93 12.64
N PRO A 170 -6.77 -3.45 13.56
CA PRO A 170 -6.31 -4.40 14.59
C PRO A 170 -5.74 -5.71 14.04
N LEU A 171 -6.11 -6.13 12.82
CA LEU A 171 -5.52 -7.29 12.15
C LEU A 171 -4.14 -6.97 11.57
N MET A 172 -3.94 -5.73 11.10
CA MET A 172 -2.68 -5.32 10.48
C MET A 172 -1.57 -5.02 11.50
N VAL A 173 -1.92 -4.57 12.70
CA VAL A 173 -0.94 -4.32 13.78
C VAL A 173 -0.08 -5.57 14.10
N PRO A 174 -0.65 -6.74 14.46
CA PRO A 174 0.15 -7.95 14.70
C PRO A 174 0.85 -8.45 13.42
N LEU A 175 0.27 -8.23 12.24
CA LEU A 175 0.94 -8.55 10.98
C LEU A 175 2.27 -7.78 10.84
N ILE A 176 2.34 -6.50 11.20
CA ILE A 176 3.59 -5.72 11.15
C ILE A 176 4.66 -6.32 12.09
N PHE A 177 4.27 -6.82 13.26
CA PHE A 177 5.20 -7.55 14.14
C PHE A 177 5.72 -8.83 13.47
N VAL A 178 4.84 -9.59 12.83
CA VAL A 178 5.22 -10.79 12.06
C VAL A 178 6.15 -10.43 10.89
N MET A 179 5.91 -9.32 10.20
CA MET A 179 6.76 -8.83 9.11
C MET A 179 8.18 -8.48 9.57
N ALA A 180 8.36 -8.04 10.82
CA ALA A 180 9.67 -7.77 11.42
C ALA A 180 10.37 -9.06 11.90
N LEU A 181 9.62 -10.00 12.47
CA LEU A 181 10.17 -11.25 13.03
C LEU A 181 10.44 -12.32 11.97
N GLY A 182 9.53 -12.47 11.01
CA GLY A 182 9.52 -13.51 9.98
C GLY A 182 10.83 -13.64 9.20
N PRO A 183 11.37 -12.55 8.64
CA PRO A 183 12.63 -12.58 7.91
C PRO A 183 13.82 -13.08 8.74
N LEU A 184 13.85 -12.81 10.06
CA LEU A 184 14.92 -13.26 10.97
C LEU A 184 14.79 -14.74 11.39
N MET A 185 13.60 -15.33 11.28
CA MET A 185 13.40 -16.74 11.61
C MET A 185 14.10 -17.65 10.60
N PRO A 186 14.87 -18.66 11.02
CA PRO A 186 15.33 -19.72 10.14
C PRO A 186 14.19 -20.69 9.76
N TRP A 187 14.41 -21.47 8.70
CA TRP A 187 13.51 -22.55 8.29
C TRP A 187 13.47 -23.69 9.32
N LYS A 188 12.40 -24.47 9.35
CA LYS A 188 12.11 -25.62 10.24
C LYS A 188 11.87 -25.29 11.70
N ARG A 189 12.77 -24.54 12.36
CA ARG A 189 12.66 -24.20 13.79
C ARG A 189 13.46 -22.94 14.10
N ALA A 190 12.82 -21.99 14.77
CA ALA A 190 13.44 -20.74 15.22
C ALA A 190 13.58 -20.68 16.74
N ASP A 191 14.55 -19.88 17.20
CA ASP A 191 14.70 -19.48 18.60
C ASP A 191 14.21 -18.03 18.76
N LEU A 192 13.10 -17.85 19.46
CA LEU A 192 12.51 -16.52 19.67
C LEU A 192 13.39 -15.64 20.54
N ALA A 193 14.03 -16.19 21.57
CA ALA A 193 14.87 -15.41 22.48
C ALA A 193 16.06 -14.79 21.73
N GLY A 194 16.73 -15.58 20.89
CA GLY A 194 17.80 -15.11 20.01
C GLY A 194 17.34 -14.06 18.98
N ILE A 195 16.10 -14.14 18.49
CA ILE A 195 15.54 -13.14 17.56
C ILE A 195 15.26 -11.82 18.27
N PHE A 196 14.59 -11.86 19.43
CA PHE A 196 14.33 -10.65 20.22
C PHE A 196 15.63 -9.97 20.66
N ALA A 197 16.68 -10.75 20.96
CA ALA A 197 17.99 -10.20 21.28
C ALA A 197 18.60 -9.39 20.12
N ARG A 198 18.35 -9.77 18.86
CA ARG A 198 18.80 -9.04 17.66
C ARG A 198 17.95 -7.79 17.39
N LEU A 199 16.68 -7.81 17.79
CA LEU A 199 15.74 -6.71 17.55
C LEU A 199 15.78 -5.60 18.62
N LYS A 200 16.74 -5.61 19.54
CA LYS A 200 16.92 -4.53 20.53
C LYS A 200 17.04 -3.15 19.89
N LEU A 201 17.76 -3.04 18.76
CA LEU A 201 17.87 -1.78 18.03
C LEU A 201 16.53 -1.34 17.42
N ALA A 202 15.72 -2.29 16.95
CA ALA A 202 14.38 -2.00 16.45
C ALA A 202 13.45 -1.54 17.58
N ALA A 203 13.54 -2.17 18.76
CA ALA A 203 12.78 -1.74 19.94
C ALA A 203 13.19 -0.33 20.39
N LEU A 204 14.50 -0.05 20.44
CA LEU A 204 15.00 1.29 20.76
C LEU A 204 14.55 2.32 19.73
N GLY A 205 14.63 2.01 18.44
CA GLY A 205 14.15 2.88 17.37
C GLY A 205 12.66 3.19 17.49
N ALA A 206 11.84 2.16 17.76
CA ALA A 206 10.41 2.31 17.98
C ALA A 206 10.09 3.22 19.17
N LEU A 207 10.73 2.99 20.32
CA LEU A 207 10.56 3.81 21.52
C LEU A 207 11.04 5.25 21.32
N THR A 208 12.17 5.43 20.62
CA THR A 208 12.74 6.75 20.33
C THR A 208 11.78 7.55 19.44
N VAL A 209 11.28 6.94 18.36
CA VAL A 209 10.34 7.60 17.45
C VAL A 209 9.01 7.91 18.16
N ALA A 210 8.47 6.96 18.95
CA ALA A 210 7.28 7.21 19.74
C ALA A 210 7.48 8.36 20.75
N ALA A 211 8.62 8.41 21.44
CA ALA A 211 8.95 9.49 22.37
C ALA A 211 9.09 10.85 21.67
N ILE A 212 9.76 10.89 20.50
CA ILE A 212 9.85 12.10 19.67
C ILE A 212 8.47 12.55 19.24
N THR A 213 7.59 11.63 18.79
CA THR A 213 6.22 11.97 18.39
C THR A 213 5.43 12.57 19.55
N LEU A 214 5.53 12.01 20.76
CA LEU A 214 4.88 12.57 21.95
C LEU A 214 5.45 13.93 22.34
N TYR A 215 6.76 14.12 22.23
CA TYR A 215 7.43 15.37 22.57
C TYR A 215 7.07 16.52 21.62
N LEU A 216 7.02 16.25 20.31
CA LEU A 216 6.74 17.28 19.30
C LEU A 216 5.30 17.80 19.36
N ARG A 217 4.40 17.09 20.05
CA ARG A 217 2.95 17.29 19.98
C ARG A 217 2.30 17.02 21.34
N GLU A 218 2.44 17.98 22.24
CA GLU A 218 1.82 17.94 23.55
C GLU A 218 0.29 17.78 23.46
N GLY A 219 -0.28 16.95 24.32
CA GLY A 219 -1.73 16.74 24.43
C GLY A 219 -2.35 15.75 23.43
N TRP A 220 -1.56 15.11 22.56
CA TRP A 220 -2.08 14.13 21.60
C TRP A 220 -2.28 12.73 22.21
N PRO A 221 -3.20 11.91 21.64
CA PRO A 221 -3.39 10.54 22.07
C PRO A 221 -2.09 9.73 21.94
N VAL A 222 -1.87 8.80 22.87
CA VAL A 222 -0.67 7.94 22.89
C VAL A 222 -0.64 6.97 21.70
N LEU A 223 -1.81 6.59 21.18
CA LEU A 223 -1.94 5.55 20.16
C LEU A 223 -1.26 5.89 18.82
N PRO A 224 -1.43 7.10 18.22
CA PRO A 224 -0.65 7.53 17.06
C PRO A 224 0.87 7.49 17.26
N ALA A 225 1.37 7.86 18.43
CA ALA A 225 2.79 7.78 18.73
C ALA A 225 3.28 6.32 18.77
N ALA A 226 2.50 5.41 19.37
CA ALA A 226 2.78 3.98 19.35
C ALA A 226 2.75 3.42 17.91
N ALA A 227 1.80 3.86 17.08
CA ALA A 227 1.71 3.47 15.68
C ALA A 227 2.93 3.96 14.87
N MET A 228 3.40 5.20 15.11
CA MET A 228 4.61 5.70 14.49
C MET A 228 5.86 4.92 14.95
N GLY A 229 5.89 4.54 16.24
CA GLY A 229 6.87 3.59 16.77
C GLY A 229 6.83 2.24 16.07
N LEU A 230 5.65 1.72 15.71
CA LEU A 230 5.48 0.47 14.96
C LEU A 230 6.01 0.57 13.51
N ALA A 231 5.83 1.72 12.85
CA ALA A 231 6.46 1.98 11.56
C ALA A 231 8.00 1.97 11.68
N ALA A 232 8.54 2.65 12.69
CA ALA A 232 9.98 2.65 12.96
C ALA A 232 10.52 1.26 13.32
N TRP A 233 9.75 0.48 14.09
CA TRP A 233 10.05 -0.92 14.40
C TRP A 233 10.26 -1.73 13.12
N LEU A 234 9.32 -1.67 12.16
CA LEU A 234 9.42 -2.40 10.90
C LEU A 234 10.60 -1.95 10.06
N LEU A 235 10.83 -0.64 9.96
CA LEU A 235 11.95 -0.07 9.20
C LEU A 235 13.28 -0.56 9.76
N VAL A 236 13.50 -0.37 11.07
CA VAL A 236 14.76 -0.74 11.72
C VAL A 236 14.93 -2.25 11.75
N ALA A 237 13.87 -3.04 11.97
CA ALA A 237 13.95 -4.50 11.90
C ALA A 237 14.38 -4.99 10.51
N SER A 238 13.86 -4.37 9.44
CA SER A 238 14.25 -4.69 8.05
C SER A 238 15.73 -4.39 7.81
N LEU A 239 16.24 -3.27 8.34
CA LEU A 239 17.66 -2.90 8.25
C LEU A 239 18.56 -3.80 9.11
N VAL A 240 18.11 -4.18 10.31
CA VAL A 240 18.81 -5.14 11.18
C VAL A 240 18.92 -6.49 10.49
N GLU A 241 17.84 -6.97 9.87
CA GLU A 241 17.86 -8.24 9.14
C GLU A 241 18.87 -8.22 7.99
N TRP A 242 18.87 -7.13 7.22
CA TRP A 242 19.85 -6.95 6.14
C TRP A 242 21.28 -6.87 6.69
N GLY A 243 21.49 -6.14 7.78
CA GLY A 243 22.76 -6.03 8.49
C GLY A 243 23.28 -7.39 8.96
N GLU A 244 22.42 -8.25 9.52
CA GLU A 244 22.75 -9.62 9.93
C GLU A 244 23.21 -10.47 8.73
N ARG A 245 22.57 -10.36 7.57
CA ARG A 245 22.95 -11.09 6.35
C ARG A 245 24.35 -10.72 5.86
N ILE A 246 24.71 -9.44 5.94
CA ILE A 246 26.03 -8.95 5.50
C ILE A 246 27.05 -8.94 6.65
N LYS A 247 26.67 -9.38 7.86
CA LYS A 247 27.48 -9.33 9.09
C LYS A 247 27.99 -7.91 9.39
N LEU A 248 27.15 -6.91 9.18
CA LEU A 248 27.48 -5.51 9.48
C LEU A 248 27.88 -5.38 10.96
N PHE A 249 28.99 -4.70 11.23
CA PHE A 249 29.60 -4.54 12.57
C PHE A 249 30.09 -5.84 13.25
N ARG A 250 30.01 -7.00 12.59
CA ARG A 250 30.57 -8.29 13.08
C ARG A 250 31.70 -8.82 12.21
N ALA A 251 32.02 -8.14 11.12
CA ALA A 251 33.11 -8.43 10.21
C ALA A 251 33.75 -7.12 9.74
N PRO A 252 35.00 -7.15 9.21
CA PRO A 252 35.60 -5.98 8.58
C PRO A 252 34.70 -5.39 7.48
N LEU A 253 34.68 -4.06 7.32
CA LEU A 253 33.78 -3.39 6.38
C LEU A 253 33.92 -3.89 4.93
N GLY A 254 35.14 -4.21 4.50
CA GLY A 254 35.39 -4.80 3.18
C GLY A 254 34.72 -6.16 2.99
N ASP A 255 34.63 -6.97 4.04
CA ASP A 255 33.93 -8.26 4.03
C ASP A 255 32.42 -8.08 3.99
N SER A 256 31.88 -7.14 4.77
CA SER A 256 30.46 -6.81 4.73
C SER A 256 30.04 -6.26 3.36
N TRP A 257 30.85 -5.39 2.75
CA TRP A 257 30.61 -4.89 1.40
C TRP A 257 30.64 -6.00 0.35
N ARG A 258 31.63 -6.90 0.42
CA ARG A 258 31.71 -8.07 -0.46
C ARG A 258 30.48 -8.96 -0.30
N ARG A 259 30.01 -9.19 0.93
CA ARG A 259 28.77 -9.93 1.21
C ARG A 259 27.54 -9.23 0.64
N ALA A 260 27.42 -7.92 0.81
CA ALA A 260 26.31 -7.13 0.27
C ALA A 260 26.22 -7.24 -1.26
N ARG A 261 27.36 -7.13 -1.95
CA ARG A 261 27.44 -7.28 -3.42
C ARG A 261 27.10 -8.69 -3.91
N ASN A 262 27.40 -9.71 -3.11
CA ASN A 262 27.18 -11.12 -3.46
C ASN A 262 25.84 -11.66 -2.95
N LEU A 263 25.11 -10.90 -2.14
CA LEU A 263 23.79 -11.28 -1.65
C LEU A 263 22.81 -11.36 -2.84
N PRO A 264 21.93 -12.38 -2.90
CA PRO A 264 20.91 -12.47 -3.93
C PRO A 264 20.08 -11.18 -4.00
N ARG A 265 19.74 -10.73 -5.21
CA ARG A 265 18.99 -9.49 -5.42
C ARG A 265 17.61 -9.58 -4.77
N ALA A 266 17.02 -10.77 -4.73
CA ALA A 266 15.78 -11.02 -3.99
C ALA A 266 15.85 -10.70 -2.48
N ALA A 267 17.03 -10.83 -1.85
CA ALA A 267 17.18 -10.46 -0.45
C ALA A 267 17.16 -8.93 -0.28
N HIS A 268 17.86 -8.20 -1.16
CA HIS A 268 17.79 -6.73 -1.19
C HIS A 268 16.36 -6.26 -1.50
N GLY A 269 15.70 -6.91 -2.46
CA GLY A 269 14.32 -6.61 -2.83
C GLY A 269 13.33 -6.80 -1.68
N MET A 270 13.49 -7.86 -0.89
CA MET A 270 12.69 -8.09 0.33
C MET A 270 12.91 -6.96 1.34
N THR A 271 14.15 -6.60 1.66
CA THR A 271 14.46 -5.51 2.59
C THR A 271 13.86 -4.19 2.11
N LEU A 272 14.01 -3.86 0.83
CA LEU A 272 13.43 -2.64 0.24
C LEU A 272 11.90 -2.65 0.32
N ALA A 273 11.24 -3.76 0.00
CA ALA A 273 9.78 -3.86 0.08
C ALA A 273 9.27 -3.65 1.52
N HIS A 274 9.90 -4.27 2.51
CA HIS A 274 9.46 -4.12 3.91
C HIS A 274 9.78 -2.72 4.46
N ALA A 275 10.92 -2.13 4.09
CA ALA A 275 11.25 -0.75 4.43
C ALA A 275 10.29 0.25 3.76
N GLY A 276 9.92 0.02 2.50
CA GLY A 276 8.93 0.83 1.79
C GLY A 276 7.56 0.77 2.45
N MET A 277 7.13 -0.42 2.91
CA MET A 277 5.90 -0.54 3.71
C MET A 277 5.99 0.26 5.01
N ALA A 278 7.12 0.23 5.72
CA ALA A 278 7.29 1.02 6.94
C ALA A 278 7.16 2.53 6.68
N ILE A 279 7.75 3.04 5.60
CA ILE A 279 7.63 4.44 5.19
C ILE A 279 6.17 4.77 4.83
N ALA A 280 5.49 3.90 4.09
CA ALA A 280 4.09 4.09 3.74
C ALA A 280 3.18 4.12 4.97
N VAL A 281 3.37 3.21 5.94
CA VAL A 281 2.62 3.18 7.20
C VAL A 281 2.84 4.45 8.00
N ALA A 282 4.07 4.96 8.10
CA ALA A 282 4.33 6.27 8.72
C ALA A 282 3.56 7.40 8.02
N GLY A 283 3.55 7.39 6.69
CA GLY A 283 2.75 8.31 5.87
C GLY A 283 1.25 8.25 6.17
N MET A 284 0.69 7.05 6.20
CA MET A 284 -0.73 6.81 6.48
C MET A 284 -1.11 7.31 7.88
N ILE A 285 -0.27 7.08 8.89
CA ILE A 285 -0.50 7.56 10.26
C ILE A 285 -0.50 9.09 10.29
N GLY A 286 0.50 9.73 9.68
CA GLY A 286 0.58 11.20 9.65
C GLY A 286 -0.61 11.83 8.96
N ALA A 287 -0.97 11.31 7.79
CA ALA A 287 -2.07 11.83 6.98
C ALA A 287 -3.45 11.59 7.62
N SER A 288 -3.60 10.55 8.44
CA SER A 288 -4.90 10.23 9.06
C SER A 288 -5.11 10.85 10.44
N VAL A 289 -4.03 11.26 11.13
CA VAL A 289 -4.14 11.78 12.50
C VAL A 289 -3.82 13.28 12.57
N TRP A 290 -2.95 13.77 11.69
CA TRP A 290 -2.38 15.11 11.79
C TRP A 290 -2.83 16.04 10.68
N ASN A 291 -3.78 15.58 9.85
CA ASN A 291 -4.39 16.44 8.85
C ASN A 291 -5.17 17.57 9.52
N LEU A 292 -5.09 18.75 8.92
CA LEU A 292 -5.88 19.90 9.32
C LEU A 292 -6.71 20.35 8.13
N GLU A 293 -7.97 20.66 8.39
CA GLU A 293 -8.91 21.15 7.40
C GLU A 293 -9.51 22.45 7.89
N GLU A 294 -9.55 23.45 7.02
CA GLU A 294 -10.31 24.67 7.26
C GLU A 294 -11.08 25.08 6.01
N VAL A 295 -12.34 25.44 6.20
CA VAL A 295 -13.25 25.90 5.14
C VAL A 295 -13.69 27.31 5.49
N ARG A 296 -13.51 28.25 4.56
CA ARG A 296 -14.03 29.61 4.68
C ARG A 296 -14.62 30.10 3.37
N ASN A 297 -15.62 30.96 3.48
CA ASN A 297 -16.09 31.75 2.34
C ASN A 297 -15.21 33.00 2.24
N LEU A 298 -14.40 33.11 1.19
CA LEU A 298 -13.43 34.19 0.99
C LEU A 298 -13.81 35.06 -0.21
N ARG A 299 -13.57 36.36 -0.08
CA ARG A 299 -13.58 37.33 -1.20
C ARG A 299 -12.16 37.61 -1.68
N PRO A 300 -11.96 38.02 -2.95
CA PRO A 300 -10.64 38.38 -3.45
C PRO A 300 -9.92 39.38 -2.53
N GLY A 301 -8.68 39.08 -2.17
CA GLY A 301 -7.85 39.82 -1.22
C GLY A 301 -7.94 39.35 0.23
N GLU A 302 -8.98 38.59 0.61
CA GLU A 302 -9.09 38.00 1.95
C GLU A 302 -8.14 36.81 2.10
N SER A 303 -7.77 36.49 3.34
CA SER A 303 -6.81 35.43 3.66
C SER A 303 -7.27 34.57 4.83
N MET A 304 -6.75 33.35 4.90
CA MET A 304 -6.92 32.44 6.03
C MET A 304 -5.59 31.80 6.40
N GLN A 305 -5.44 31.40 7.66
CA GLN A 305 -4.20 30.81 8.17
C GLN A 305 -4.40 29.36 8.59
N VAL A 306 -3.64 28.46 7.97
CA VAL A 306 -3.66 27.03 8.30
C VAL A 306 -2.25 26.55 8.55
N ALA A 307 -2.01 25.91 9.70
CA ALA A 307 -0.71 25.33 10.06
C ALA A 307 0.50 26.28 9.95
N GLY A 308 0.28 27.59 10.18
CA GLY A 308 1.31 28.63 10.08
C GLY A 308 1.64 29.08 8.66
N TYR A 309 0.81 28.71 7.68
CA TYR A 309 0.82 29.26 6.31
C TYR A 309 -0.34 30.25 6.16
N ASP A 310 -0.10 31.32 5.40
CA ASP A 310 -1.11 32.31 5.05
C ASP A 310 -1.54 32.08 3.59
N TYR A 311 -2.84 31.86 3.40
CA TYR A 311 -3.47 31.59 2.11
C TYR A 311 -4.32 32.80 1.72
N ARG A 312 -3.81 33.62 0.81
CA ARG A 312 -4.56 34.74 0.24
C ARG A 312 -5.31 34.29 -1.00
N PHE A 313 -6.62 34.49 -1.01
CA PHE A 313 -7.46 34.22 -2.16
C PHE A 313 -7.40 35.41 -3.11
N ASP A 314 -6.82 35.23 -4.30
CA ASP A 314 -6.62 36.30 -5.28
C ASP A 314 -7.84 36.49 -6.20
N GLY A 315 -8.70 35.48 -6.30
CA GLY A 315 -9.97 35.51 -7.04
C GLY A 315 -10.21 34.25 -7.87
N VAL A 316 -11.24 34.31 -8.71
CA VAL A 316 -11.64 33.22 -9.62
C VAL A 316 -11.78 33.77 -11.03
N GLU A 317 -11.20 33.06 -12.00
CA GLU A 317 -11.39 33.30 -13.42
C GLU A 317 -12.17 32.14 -14.05
N GLN A 318 -13.02 32.47 -15.02
CA GLN A 318 -13.68 31.45 -15.84
C GLN A 318 -12.82 31.13 -17.05
N ILE A 319 -12.55 29.84 -17.25
CA ILE A 319 -11.73 29.34 -18.35
C ILE A 319 -12.52 28.34 -19.20
N GLN A 320 -12.23 28.34 -20.49
CA GLN A 320 -12.71 27.33 -21.43
C GLN A 320 -11.60 26.29 -21.65
N GLY A 321 -11.82 25.08 -21.15
CA GLY A 321 -10.97 23.91 -21.44
C GLY A 321 -11.32 23.23 -22.75
N PRO A 322 -10.58 22.17 -23.16
CA PRO A 322 -10.81 21.46 -24.42
C PRO A 322 -12.21 20.84 -24.55
N ASN A 323 -12.77 20.39 -23.42
CA ASN A 323 -14.08 19.74 -23.35
C ASN A 323 -14.84 20.06 -22.05
N TYR A 324 -14.43 21.12 -21.34
CA TYR A 324 -15.03 21.56 -20.08
C TYR A 324 -15.03 23.09 -19.96
N LEU A 325 -15.89 23.61 -19.10
CA LEU A 325 -15.81 24.96 -18.53
C LEU A 325 -15.24 24.85 -17.13
N ALA A 326 -14.45 25.80 -16.66
CA ALA A 326 -13.99 25.76 -15.28
C ALA A 326 -13.98 27.13 -14.61
N ASP A 327 -14.32 27.12 -13.33
CA ASP A 327 -14.01 28.19 -12.39
C ASP A 327 -12.65 27.88 -11.77
N ARG A 328 -11.61 28.62 -12.15
CA ARG A 328 -10.24 28.47 -11.63
C ARG A 328 -9.96 29.54 -10.59
N ALA A 329 -9.69 29.11 -9.36
CA ALA A 329 -9.24 30.01 -8.32
C ALA A 329 -7.72 30.22 -8.41
N GLN A 330 -7.25 31.37 -7.90
CA GLN A 330 -5.84 31.62 -7.63
C GLN A 330 -5.65 31.91 -6.14
N ILE A 331 -4.78 31.14 -5.49
CA ILE A 331 -4.51 31.24 -4.05
C ILE A 331 -2.99 31.38 -3.86
N THR A 332 -2.56 32.55 -3.41
CA THR A 332 -1.16 32.80 -3.07
C THR A 332 -0.87 32.30 -1.66
N VAL A 333 0.13 31.43 -1.52
CA VAL A 333 0.55 30.84 -0.24
C VAL A 333 1.87 31.44 0.20
N THR A 334 1.90 31.96 1.42
CA THR A 334 3.12 32.50 2.05
C THR A 334 3.36 31.88 3.43
N ARG A 335 4.61 31.97 3.90
CA ARG A 335 4.99 31.57 5.26
C ARG A 335 5.95 32.59 5.83
N ASN A 336 5.57 33.23 6.94
CA ASN A 336 6.34 34.32 7.56
C ASN A 336 6.70 35.43 6.53
N GLY A 337 5.75 35.78 5.66
CA GLY A 337 5.93 36.78 4.59
C GLY A 337 6.72 36.31 3.36
N ASN A 338 7.35 35.12 3.39
CA ASN A 338 8.05 34.59 2.23
C ASN A 338 7.09 33.82 1.30
N PRO A 339 7.19 33.99 -0.03
CA PRO A 339 6.38 33.23 -0.97
C PRO A 339 6.72 31.75 -0.92
N VAL A 340 5.69 30.89 -0.90
CA VAL A 340 5.83 29.43 -0.91
C VAL A 340 5.36 28.86 -2.24
N ALA A 341 4.13 29.16 -2.63
CA ALA A 341 3.50 28.63 -3.85
C ALA A 341 2.31 29.49 -4.27
N VAL A 342 1.86 29.29 -5.51
CA VAL A 342 0.54 29.76 -5.98
C VAL A 342 -0.25 28.52 -6.36
N LEU A 343 -1.37 28.29 -5.67
CA LEU A 343 -2.26 27.16 -5.90
C LEU A 343 -3.40 27.60 -6.83
N THR A 344 -3.68 26.80 -7.86
CA THR A 344 -4.71 27.10 -8.85
C THR A 344 -5.76 25.99 -8.95
N PRO A 345 -6.61 25.78 -7.93
CA PRO A 345 -7.61 24.72 -7.98
C PRO A 345 -8.75 25.10 -8.93
N GLU A 346 -9.41 24.10 -9.50
CA GLU A 346 -10.50 24.29 -10.45
C GLU A 346 -11.74 23.52 -10.03
N LYS A 347 -12.90 24.11 -10.35
CA LYS A 347 -14.17 23.40 -10.42
C LYS A 347 -14.57 23.31 -11.89
N ARG A 348 -14.58 22.10 -12.45
CA ARG A 348 -14.83 21.85 -13.87
C ARG A 348 -16.26 21.40 -14.09
N LEU A 349 -16.89 21.86 -15.16
CA LEU A 349 -18.18 21.38 -15.66
C LEU A 349 -17.98 20.79 -17.05
N TYR A 350 -18.34 19.51 -17.21
CA TYR A 350 -18.34 18.83 -18.50
C TYR A 350 -19.76 18.87 -19.11
N PRO A 351 -20.00 19.64 -20.19
CA PRO A 351 -21.36 19.87 -20.70
C PRO A 351 -22.10 18.59 -21.14
N VAL A 352 -21.38 17.58 -21.64
CA VAL A 352 -21.98 16.32 -22.12
C VAL A 352 -22.52 15.49 -20.95
N GLN A 353 -21.77 15.41 -19.85
CA GLN A 353 -22.16 14.66 -18.65
C GLN A 353 -23.03 15.49 -17.70
N ASN A 354 -23.02 16.83 -17.86
CA ASN A 354 -23.68 17.80 -16.98
C ASN A 354 -23.37 17.57 -15.49
N MET A 355 -22.13 17.19 -15.20
CA MET A 355 -21.66 16.88 -13.85
C MET A 355 -20.42 17.72 -13.54
N PRO A 356 -20.42 18.49 -12.43
CA PRO A 356 -19.22 19.18 -12.00
C PRO A 356 -18.22 18.21 -11.38
N THR A 357 -16.93 18.44 -11.61
CA THR A 357 -15.81 17.75 -10.97
C THR A 357 -14.89 18.76 -10.30
N THR A 358 -14.05 18.27 -9.39
CA THR A 358 -13.05 19.08 -8.69
C THR A 358 -11.67 18.75 -9.22
N GLU A 359 -10.80 19.74 -9.32
CA GLU A 359 -9.37 19.57 -9.55
C GLU A 359 -8.65 20.31 -8.44
N ALA A 360 -8.13 19.56 -7.48
CA ALA A 360 -7.42 20.13 -6.36
C ALA A 360 -6.06 20.67 -6.79
N ALA A 361 -5.66 21.79 -6.21
CA ALA A 361 -4.29 22.28 -6.33
C ALA A 361 -3.48 21.80 -5.13
N ILE A 362 -2.35 21.14 -5.43
CA ILE A 362 -1.51 20.52 -4.42
C ILE A 362 -0.09 21.00 -4.59
N HIS A 363 0.47 21.62 -3.55
CA HIS A 363 1.89 21.91 -3.48
C HIS A 363 2.55 20.94 -2.50
N THR A 364 3.20 19.92 -3.07
CA THR A 364 3.90 18.86 -2.35
C THR A 364 5.34 19.26 -2.01
N ASN A 365 5.74 19.03 -0.77
CA ASN A 365 7.15 18.96 -0.38
C ASN A 365 7.51 17.56 0.16
N TRP A 366 8.62 17.42 0.89
CA TRP A 366 9.05 16.12 1.42
C TRP A 366 8.25 15.62 2.63
N ILE A 367 7.49 16.49 3.28
CA ILE A 367 6.86 16.25 4.59
C ILE A 367 5.37 16.54 4.54
N VAL A 368 4.88 17.46 3.71
CA VAL A 368 3.48 17.86 3.70
C VAL A 368 3.00 18.25 2.31
N ASP A 369 1.73 17.97 2.05
CA ASP A 369 0.98 18.51 0.93
C ASP A 369 0.15 19.71 1.41
N LEU A 370 0.33 20.87 0.75
CA LEU A 370 -0.55 22.03 0.89
C LEU A 370 -1.63 21.89 -0.18
N TYR A 371 -2.86 21.64 0.25
CA TYR A 371 -3.95 21.24 -0.63
C TYR A 371 -5.04 22.29 -0.60
N ALA A 372 -5.52 22.70 -1.77
CA ALA A 372 -6.60 23.66 -1.89
C ALA A 372 -7.67 23.18 -2.87
N VAL A 373 -8.92 23.48 -2.54
CA VAL A 373 -10.11 23.23 -3.36
C VAL A 373 -11.00 24.46 -3.33
N ILE A 374 -11.62 24.73 -4.48
CA ILE A 374 -12.64 25.76 -4.63
C ILE A 374 -14.03 25.11 -4.75
N GLY A 375 -14.97 25.62 -3.96
CA GLY A 375 -16.37 25.21 -3.95
C GLY A 375 -17.25 26.17 -4.74
N ASP A 376 -18.50 26.31 -4.31
CA ASP A 376 -19.47 27.21 -4.95
C ASP A 376 -19.30 28.68 -4.55
N SER A 377 -19.72 29.57 -5.44
CA SER A 377 -19.86 30.99 -5.13
C SER A 377 -21.12 31.24 -4.29
N ASP A 378 -21.04 32.21 -3.38
CA ASP A 378 -22.20 32.70 -2.62
C ASP A 378 -23.09 33.68 -3.42
N GLY A 379 -22.76 33.97 -4.68
CA GLY A 379 -23.47 34.91 -5.55
C GLY A 379 -23.26 36.39 -5.18
N ARG A 380 -22.43 36.70 -4.18
CA ARG A 380 -22.12 38.05 -3.67
C ARG A 380 -20.61 38.35 -3.71
N GLY A 381 -19.89 37.64 -4.58
CA GLY A 381 -18.43 37.77 -4.78
C GLY A 381 -17.58 36.94 -3.81
N GLY A 382 -18.18 36.17 -2.92
CA GLY A 382 -17.48 35.18 -2.08
C GLY A 382 -17.48 33.79 -2.71
N TRP A 383 -16.49 32.99 -2.33
CA TRP A 383 -16.35 31.60 -2.73
C TRP A 383 -15.97 30.72 -1.54
N ALA A 384 -16.56 29.53 -1.46
CA ALA A 384 -16.13 28.53 -0.49
C ALA A 384 -14.74 28.00 -0.87
N VAL A 385 -13.73 28.33 -0.06
CA VAL A 385 -12.36 27.84 -0.19
C VAL A 385 -12.10 26.83 0.92
N ARG A 386 -11.65 25.64 0.55
CA ARG A 386 -11.26 24.57 1.47
C ARG A 386 -9.77 24.33 1.36
N ILE A 387 -9.07 24.51 2.48
CA ILE A 387 -7.63 24.31 2.59
C ILE A 387 -7.37 23.11 3.49
N PHE A 388 -6.48 22.24 3.05
CA PHE A 388 -5.96 21.16 3.87
C PHE A 388 -4.45 21.27 4.01
N HIS A 389 -4.00 20.93 5.21
CA HIS A 389 -2.60 20.64 5.50
C HIS A 389 -2.52 19.15 5.76
N GLU A 390 -1.82 18.42 4.89
CA GLU A 390 -1.82 16.95 4.85
C GLU A 390 -0.41 16.38 5.14
N PRO A 391 -0.02 16.22 6.41
CA PRO A 391 1.30 15.74 6.77
C PRO A 391 1.55 14.30 6.34
N LEU A 392 2.78 14.04 5.88
CA LEU A 392 3.34 12.75 5.50
C LEU A 392 2.61 12.01 4.37
N VAL A 393 1.63 12.61 3.69
CA VAL A 393 1.09 12.07 2.43
C VAL A 393 2.20 11.74 1.42
N PRO A 394 3.25 12.58 1.23
CA PRO A 394 4.37 12.23 0.34
C PRO A 394 5.06 10.91 0.71
N TRP A 395 5.06 10.52 1.99
CA TRP A 395 5.69 9.29 2.45
C TRP A 395 4.89 8.04 2.07
N ILE A 396 3.57 8.16 1.92
CA ILE A 396 2.74 7.08 1.36
C ILE A 396 3.25 6.73 -0.04
N TRP A 397 3.47 7.75 -0.87
CA TRP A 397 3.92 7.59 -2.26
C TRP A 397 5.37 7.14 -2.36
N ILE A 398 6.28 7.72 -1.56
CA ILE A 398 7.67 7.29 -1.48
C ILE A 398 7.74 5.83 -1.05
N GLY A 399 6.98 5.43 -0.03
CA GLY A 399 6.92 4.04 0.43
C GLY A 399 6.48 3.09 -0.68
N CYS A 400 5.44 3.44 -1.43
CA CYS A 400 4.99 2.69 -2.59
C CYS A 400 6.07 2.56 -3.68
N ILE A 401 6.76 3.65 -4.02
CA ILE A 401 7.87 3.63 -5.00
C ILE A 401 8.99 2.71 -4.52
N VAL A 402 9.38 2.80 -3.25
CA VAL A 402 10.41 1.94 -2.65
C VAL A 402 9.99 0.46 -2.69
N MET A 403 8.72 0.15 -2.46
CA MET A 403 8.18 -1.21 -2.60
C MET A 403 8.27 -1.72 -4.04
N VAL A 404 7.88 -0.90 -5.02
CA VAL A 404 8.00 -1.23 -6.46
C VAL A 404 9.46 -1.50 -6.82
N LEU A 405 10.39 -0.63 -6.39
CA LEU A 405 11.82 -0.84 -6.60
C LEU A 405 12.30 -2.15 -5.95
N GLY A 406 11.85 -2.47 -4.75
CA GLY A 406 12.12 -3.75 -4.09
C GLY A 406 11.65 -4.95 -4.93
N GLY A 407 10.44 -4.87 -5.48
CA GLY A 407 9.90 -5.86 -6.41
C GLY A 407 10.75 -6.03 -7.67
N LEU A 408 11.09 -4.92 -8.34
CA LEU A 408 11.95 -4.93 -9.53
C LEU A 408 13.34 -5.50 -9.25
N VAL A 409 13.94 -5.14 -8.11
CA VAL A 409 15.23 -5.69 -7.68
C VAL A 409 15.10 -7.20 -7.46
N SER A 410 14.03 -7.67 -6.83
CA SER A 410 13.77 -9.10 -6.64
C SER A 410 13.56 -9.87 -7.95
N LEU A 411 12.83 -9.29 -8.90
CA LEU A 411 12.57 -9.90 -10.21
C LEU A 411 13.82 -9.97 -11.10
N SER A 412 14.76 -9.04 -10.91
CA SER A 412 16.06 -9.05 -11.61
C SER A 412 17.06 -10.09 -11.08
N ASP A 413 16.68 -10.93 -10.12
CA ASP A 413 17.53 -11.99 -9.59
C ASP A 413 17.83 -13.08 -10.63
N ARG A 414 19.07 -13.61 -10.58
CA ARG A 414 19.53 -14.65 -11.51
C ARG A 414 18.71 -15.93 -11.43
N ARG A 415 18.10 -16.23 -10.28
CA ARG A 415 17.26 -17.43 -10.09
C ARG A 415 16.03 -17.45 -11.01
N LEU A 416 15.56 -16.28 -11.48
CA LEU A 416 14.43 -16.16 -12.40
C LEU A 416 14.86 -16.09 -13.87
N ARG A 417 16.17 -16.11 -14.16
CA ARG A 417 16.71 -16.16 -15.54
C ARG A 417 16.70 -17.60 -16.04
N ILE A 418 15.51 -18.15 -16.27
CA ILE A 418 15.34 -19.42 -16.97
C ILE A 418 15.64 -19.17 -18.46
N GLY A 419 16.62 -19.87 -19.04
CA GLY A 419 16.94 -19.79 -20.48
C GLY A 419 17.87 -18.66 -20.94
N ALA A 420 18.43 -17.84 -20.03
CA ALA A 420 19.45 -16.87 -20.43
C ALA A 420 20.76 -17.58 -20.82
N PRO A 421 21.38 -17.28 -21.97
CA PRO A 421 22.59 -17.96 -22.43
C PRO A 421 23.71 -17.82 -21.39
N SER A 422 24.10 -18.95 -20.80
CA SER A 422 25.27 -19.02 -19.93
C SER A 422 26.51 -18.82 -20.78
N ARG A 423 27.37 -17.87 -20.40
CA ARG A 423 28.65 -17.65 -21.07
C ARG A 423 29.46 -18.94 -20.91
N LYS A 424 29.68 -19.70 -22.00
CA LYS A 424 30.52 -20.90 -22.00
C LYS A 424 31.82 -20.57 -21.28
N ALA A 425 32.12 -21.32 -20.21
CA ALA A 425 33.43 -21.25 -19.57
C ALA A 425 34.48 -21.49 -20.66
N LYS A 426 35.50 -20.62 -20.75
CA LYS A 426 36.64 -20.88 -21.63
C LYS A 426 37.22 -22.24 -21.22
N ALA A 427 37.27 -23.18 -22.15
CA ALA A 427 37.94 -24.44 -21.95
C ALA A 427 39.39 -24.16 -21.55
N VAL A 428 39.81 -24.69 -20.40
CA VAL A 428 41.22 -24.70 -20.01
C VAL A 428 41.92 -25.64 -21.00
N PRO A 429 42.95 -25.19 -21.73
CA PRO A 429 43.69 -26.09 -22.61
C PRO A 429 44.30 -27.21 -21.74
N ALA A 430 44.05 -28.46 -22.12
CA ALA A 430 44.66 -29.61 -21.48
C ALA A 430 46.18 -29.46 -21.55
N GLY A 431 46.82 -29.34 -20.39
CA GLY A 431 48.28 -29.33 -20.28
C GLY A 431 48.83 -30.61 -20.89
N GLY A 432 49.77 -30.47 -21.82
CA GLY A 432 50.45 -31.59 -22.46
C GLY A 432 51.15 -32.48 -21.43
N HIS A 433 51.00 -33.80 -21.59
CA HIS A 433 51.79 -34.78 -20.88
C HIS A 433 53.28 -34.56 -21.15
N PRO A 434 54.16 -34.59 -20.13
CA PRO A 434 55.58 -34.68 -20.37
C PRO A 434 55.90 -36.07 -20.95
N ALA A 435 56.64 -36.09 -22.04
CA ALA A 435 57.24 -37.32 -22.56
C ALA A 435 58.19 -37.88 -21.50
N ALA A 436 57.96 -39.13 -21.10
CA ALA A 436 58.92 -39.88 -20.30
C ALA A 436 60.13 -40.19 -21.17
N ALA A 437 61.31 -39.88 -20.64
CA ALA A 437 62.59 -40.31 -21.15
C ALA A 437 62.88 -41.76 -20.73
N GLU A 438 63.72 -42.39 -21.55
CA GLU A 438 64.24 -43.77 -21.53
C GLU A 438 63.34 -44.90 -22.03
#